data_AF-A0A813TZR6-F1
#
_entry.id   AF-A0A813TZR6-F1
#
_cell.length_a   1.000
_cell.length_b   1.000
_cell.length_c   1.000
_cell.angle_alpha   90.00
_cell.angle_beta   90.00
_cell.angle_gamma   90.00
#
_symmetry.space_group_name_H-M   'P 1'
#
loop_
_entity.id
_entity.type
_entity.pdbx_description
1 polymer ?
#
loop_
_entity_poly.entity_id
_entity_poly.type
_entity_poly.pdbx_seq_one_letter_code
_entity_poly.pdbx_strand_id
1 'polypeptide(L)'
;MEEETPNRKRGRSQFSEGQRQQTQQATTPKKEFKIAPVIVKGIPNVNKILLNKILKNKTAYTKIENIFKNKHNLFIIQPSDTKTYNQLLIAFPTNLVPSEKHGIQVYAPSNIKSVLDTEKVAFIKHVDQDFSVDKIKHALTINGFKFDNAERIYVRKDNKPTKTIKVIFVDKLNCETFLKTGLKIDYLHYDAEPAKPNTQPVQCYKCCKFGHPAKYCKNVEICNKCSSPHAANICTSTDVKCINCGEQHMQHQNSVKNI
;
A
#
# COMPACT_ATOMS: atom_id res chain seq x y z
N MET A 1 5.41 -32.78 85.98
CA MET A 1 4.25 -32.31 85.19
C MET A 1 4.60 -30.92 84.68
N GLU A 2 4.88 -30.65 83.41
CA GLU A 2 5.13 -31.41 82.19
C GLU A 2 5.84 -30.38 81.32
N GLU A 3 7.12 -30.61 80.98
CA GLU A 3 7.81 -30.01 79.84
C GLU A 3 7.76 -31.02 78.68
N GLU A 4 7.99 -30.53 77.45
CA GLU A 4 8.02 -31.23 76.12
C GLU A 4 6.65 -31.25 75.38
N THR A 5 6.46 -30.92 74.09
CA THR A 5 7.25 -30.82 72.83
C THR A 5 6.32 -30.16 71.74
N PRO A 6 6.55 -30.20 70.39
CA PRO A 6 7.63 -29.57 69.63
C PRO A 6 7.14 -28.79 68.36
N ASN A 7 8.09 -28.04 67.82
CA ASN A 7 8.14 -27.37 66.51
C ASN A 7 7.82 -28.31 65.32
N ARG A 8 6.94 -27.91 64.38
CA ARG A 8 6.71 -28.64 63.12
C ARG A 8 6.76 -27.71 61.88
N LYS A 9 7.76 -28.00 61.05
CA LYS A 9 8.14 -27.37 59.78
C LYS A 9 7.00 -27.33 58.76
N ARG A 10 6.87 -26.19 58.05
CA ARG A 10 6.04 -26.05 56.83
C ARG A 10 6.70 -26.80 55.66
N GLY A 11 6.09 -27.90 55.24
CA GLY A 11 6.40 -28.61 54.00
C GLY A 11 5.58 -28.05 52.83
N ARG A 12 6.27 -27.67 51.77
CA ARG A 12 5.74 -27.17 50.49
C ARG A 12 5.27 -28.38 49.66
N SER A 13 3.96 -28.57 49.50
CA SER A 13 3.42 -29.58 48.58
C SER A 13 3.38 -29.04 47.16
N GLN A 14 3.97 -29.81 46.24
CA GLN A 14 3.94 -29.62 44.80
C GLN A 14 2.51 -29.85 44.29
N PHE A 15 1.96 -28.89 43.55
CA PHE A 15 0.80 -29.11 42.68
C PHE A 15 1.27 -29.05 41.23
N SER A 16 1.04 -30.16 40.54
CA SER A 16 1.32 -30.41 39.13
C SER A 16 0.56 -29.47 38.20
N GLU A 17 1.28 -28.88 37.24
CA GLU A 17 0.74 -28.07 36.15
C GLU A 17 -0.14 -28.91 35.21
N GLY A 18 -1.46 -28.75 35.34
CA GLY A 18 -2.42 -29.23 34.35
C GLY A 18 -2.30 -28.44 33.05
N GLN A 19 -1.97 -29.13 31.97
CA GLN A 19 -1.87 -28.61 30.61
C GLN A 19 -3.18 -27.90 30.19
N ARG A 20 -3.15 -26.56 30.07
CA ARG A 20 -4.17 -25.81 29.35
C ARG A 20 -3.97 -26.05 27.85
N GLN A 21 -4.78 -26.93 27.27
CA GLN A 21 -4.89 -27.07 25.82
C GLN A 21 -5.35 -25.73 25.25
N GLN A 22 -4.45 -25.06 24.52
CA GLN A 22 -4.78 -23.88 23.71
C GLN A 22 -5.68 -24.35 22.57
N THR A 23 -6.96 -24.01 22.64
CA THR A 23 -7.87 -24.11 21.50
C THR A 23 -7.35 -23.19 20.41
N GLN A 24 -6.78 -23.80 19.36
CA GLN A 24 -6.37 -23.12 18.14
C GLN A 24 -7.63 -22.49 17.53
N GLN A 25 -7.74 -21.16 17.62
CA GLN A 25 -8.74 -20.43 16.86
C GLN A 25 -8.42 -20.64 15.38
N ALA A 26 -9.29 -21.38 14.69
CA ALA A 26 -9.24 -21.54 13.25
C ALA A 26 -9.25 -20.15 12.60
N THR A 27 -8.11 -19.71 12.10
CA THR A 27 -8.02 -18.50 11.29
C THR A 27 -8.79 -18.75 10.02
N THR A 28 -9.96 -18.13 9.87
CA THR A 28 -10.71 -18.15 8.63
C THR A 28 -9.79 -17.73 7.48
N PRO A 29 -9.76 -18.48 6.37
CA PRO A 29 -8.87 -18.17 5.25
C PRO A 29 -9.20 -16.76 4.76
N LYS A 30 -8.21 -15.86 4.84
CA LYS A 30 -8.29 -14.54 4.20
C LYS A 30 -8.39 -14.80 2.71
N LYS A 31 -9.59 -14.66 2.15
CA LYS A 31 -9.82 -14.70 0.71
C LYS A 31 -8.86 -13.70 0.06
N GLU A 32 -8.01 -14.19 -0.84
CA GLU A 32 -7.00 -13.39 -1.53
C GLU A 32 -7.72 -12.59 -2.63
N PHE A 33 -7.91 -11.29 -2.40
CA PHE A 33 -8.61 -10.43 -3.35
C PHE A 33 -7.60 -9.81 -4.32
N LYS A 34 -7.83 -9.97 -5.62
CA LYS A 34 -6.96 -9.40 -6.68
C LYS A 34 -6.95 -7.88 -6.70
N ILE A 35 -8.00 -7.23 -6.18
CA ILE A 35 -8.18 -5.78 -6.18
C ILE A 35 -8.43 -5.27 -4.77
N ALA A 36 -7.82 -4.12 -4.47
CA ALA A 36 -7.94 -3.46 -3.19
C ALA A 36 -9.39 -3.06 -2.86
N PRO A 37 -9.80 -3.13 -1.59
CA PRO A 37 -11.08 -2.55 -1.19
C PRO A 37 -11.01 -1.01 -1.18
N VAL A 38 -12.15 -0.36 -1.37
CA VAL A 38 -12.35 1.09 -1.17
C VAL A 38 -12.96 1.31 0.21
N ILE A 39 -12.39 2.22 0.99
CA ILE A 39 -12.87 2.58 2.33
C ILE A 39 -13.62 3.90 2.24
N VAL A 40 -14.85 3.92 2.77
CA VAL A 40 -15.66 5.12 2.85
C VAL A 40 -15.99 5.45 4.30
N LYS A 41 -15.62 6.67 4.70
CA LYS A 41 -15.83 7.24 6.03
C LYS A 41 -16.82 8.39 5.95
N GLY A 42 -17.62 8.55 7.00
CA GLY A 42 -18.43 9.75 7.19
C GLY A 42 -19.76 9.76 6.43
N ILE A 43 -20.38 8.60 6.18
CA ILE A 43 -21.74 8.56 5.63
C ILE A 43 -22.75 8.47 6.80
N PRO A 44 -23.36 9.59 7.26
CA PRO A 44 -24.36 9.55 8.31
C PRO A 44 -25.65 8.86 7.83
N ASN A 45 -26.30 8.10 8.71
CA ASN A 45 -27.65 7.55 8.52
C ASN A 45 -27.87 6.65 7.28
N VAL A 46 -26.80 6.16 6.65
CA VAL A 46 -26.89 5.20 5.54
C VAL A 46 -26.54 3.79 6.03
N ASN A 47 -27.37 2.82 5.64
CA ASN A 47 -27.13 1.40 5.86
C ASN A 47 -26.63 0.71 4.57
N LYS A 48 -26.19 -0.56 4.67
CA LYS A 48 -25.61 -1.31 3.54
C LYS A 48 -26.56 -1.41 2.33
N ILE A 49 -27.86 -1.48 2.57
CA ILE A 49 -28.88 -1.64 1.51
C ILE A 49 -29.04 -0.33 0.75
N LEU A 50 -29.18 0.77 1.49
CA LEU A 50 -29.31 2.10 0.91
C LEU A 50 -28.04 2.49 0.15
N LEU A 51 -26.85 2.19 0.69
CA LEU A 51 -25.59 2.41 -0.01
C LEU A 51 -25.52 1.61 -1.32
N ASN A 52 -25.94 0.34 -1.29
CA ASN A 52 -25.95 -0.51 -2.48
C ASN A 52 -26.88 0.03 -3.57
N LYS A 53 -28.08 0.52 -3.20
CA LYS A 53 -29.02 1.16 -4.14
C LYS A 53 -28.43 2.42 -4.76
N ILE A 54 -27.83 3.27 -3.93
CA ILE A 54 -27.19 4.49 -4.37
C ILE A 54 -26.07 4.19 -5.39
N LEU A 55 -25.25 3.17 -5.10
CA LEU A 55 -24.17 2.76 -6.00
C LEU A 55 -24.70 2.28 -7.34
N LYS A 56 -25.67 1.36 -7.31
CA LYS A 56 -26.30 0.82 -8.53
C LYS A 56 -26.85 1.92 -9.45
N ASN A 57 -27.36 3.02 -8.90
CA ASN A 57 -27.98 4.09 -9.68
C ASN A 57 -26.98 5.13 -10.22
N LYS A 58 -25.80 5.32 -9.59
CA LYS A 58 -24.89 6.43 -9.93
C LYS A 58 -23.64 6.03 -10.71
N THR A 59 -23.34 4.74 -10.80
CA THR A 59 -22.17 4.24 -11.53
C THR A 59 -22.61 3.36 -12.69
N ALA A 60 -22.37 3.80 -13.92
CA ALA A 60 -22.74 3.07 -15.15
C ALA A 60 -22.07 1.69 -15.28
N TYR A 61 -21.07 1.39 -14.44
CA TYR A 61 -20.40 0.10 -14.35
C TYR A 61 -20.02 -0.18 -12.88
N THR A 62 -20.67 -1.14 -12.22
CA THR A 62 -20.22 -1.60 -10.90
C THR A 62 -20.25 -3.11 -10.81
N LYS A 63 -19.10 -3.73 -11.07
CA LYS A 63 -18.86 -5.08 -10.61
C LYS A 63 -18.35 -5.01 -9.17
N ILE A 64 -19.28 -4.91 -8.22
CA ILE A 64 -18.98 -4.92 -6.78
C ILE A 64 -19.26 -6.33 -6.27
N GLU A 65 -18.26 -6.98 -5.67
CA GLU A 65 -18.40 -8.31 -5.07
C GLU A 65 -19.08 -8.24 -3.70
N ASN A 66 -18.77 -7.19 -2.92
CA ASN A 66 -19.26 -7.09 -1.56
C ASN A 66 -19.22 -5.66 -1.01
N ILE A 67 -20.11 -5.38 -0.06
CA ILE A 67 -20.13 -4.16 0.75
C ILE A 67 -20.39 -4.56 2.19
N PHE A 68 -19.49 -4.20 3.09
CA PHE A 68 -19.65 -4.48 4.52
C PHE A 68 -19.14 -3.32 5.38
N LYS A 69 -19.53 -3.32 6.65
CA LYS A 69 -18.99 -2.37 7.64
C LYS A 69 -17.91 -3.04 8.46
N ASN A 70 -16.82 -2.34 8.72
CA ASN A 70 -15.81 -2.81 9.67
C ASN A 70 -16.24 -2.49 11.11
N LYS A 71 -15.43 -2.96 12.08
CA LYS A 71 -15.62 -2.68 13.53
C LYS A 71 -15.62 -1.20 13.92
N HIS A 72 -15.15 -0.31 13.05
CA HIS A 72 -15.14 1.14 13.24
C HIS A 72 -16.28 1.84 12.49
N ASN A 73 -17.31 1.08 12.07
CA ASN A 73 -18.49 1.56 11.34
C ASN A 73 -18.15 2.23 9.98
N LEU A 74 -16.96 1.93 9.42
CA LEU A 74 -16.56 2.37 8.08
C LEU A 74 -17.08 1.39 7.05
N PHE A 75 -17.55 1.92 5.91
CA PHE A 75 -17.94 1.08 4.79
C PHE A 75 -16.70 0.62 4.02
N ILE A 76 -16.67 -0.67 3.72
CA ILE A 76 -15.66 -1.33 2.92
C ILE A 76 -16.37 -1.87 1.68
N ILE A 77 -15.97 -1.39 0.51
CA ILE A 77 -16.52 -1.77 -0.78
C ILE A 77 -15.46 -2.59 -1.52
N GLN A 78 -15.83 -3.77 -1.99
CA GLN A 78 -14.93 -4.69 -2.71
C GLN A 78 -15.30 -4.72 -4.20
N PRO A 79 -14.58 -3.98 -5.05
CA PRO A 79 -14.76 -4.07 -6.50
C PRO A 79 -14.06 -5.31 -7.06
N SER A 80 -14.57 -5.88 -8.16
CA SER A 80 -13.95 -7.00 -8.87
C SER A 80 -13.11 -6.60 -10.09
N ASP A 81 -13.07 -5.31 -10.42
CA ASP A 81 -12.25 -4.78 -11.52
C ASP A 81 -11.67 -3.38 -11.22
N THR A 82 -10.54 -3.06 -11.87
CA THR A 82 -9.79 -1.81 -11.67
C THR A 82 -10.56 -0.57 -12.12
N LYS A 83 -11.44 -0.69 -13.14
CA LYS A 83 -12.25 0.42 -13.63
C LYS A 83 -13.28 0.83 -12.57
N THR A 84 -14.00 -0.14 -12.01
CA THR A 84 -14.93 0.05 -10.89
C THR A 84 -14.19 0.64 -9.69
N TYR A 85 -13.02 0.11 -9.33
CA TYR A 85 -12.21 0.63 -8.23
C TYR A 85 -11.83 2.11 -8.40
N ASN A 86 -11.28 2.51 -9.56
CA ASN A 86 -10.86 3.88 -9.82
C ASN A 86 -12.06 4.85 -9.87
N GLN A 87 -13.20 4.41 -10.43
CA GLN A 87 -14.44 5.19 -10.40
C GLN A 87 -14.92 5.42 -8.96
N LEU A 88 -14.89 4.39 -8.11
CA LEU A 88 -15.25 4.52 -6.70
C LEU A 88 -14.30 5.45 -5.92
N LEU A 89 -13.05 5.65 -6.35
CA LEU A 89 -12.18 6.65 -5.73
C LEU A 89 -12.48 8.07 -6.19
N ILE A 90 -12.82 8.26 -7.47
CA ILE A 90 -12.96 9.57 -8.10
C ILE A 90 -14.38 10.13 -7.98
N ALA A 91 -15.40 9.31 -8.22
CA ALA A 91 -16.80 9.76 -8.34
C ALA A 91 -17.54 9.85 -7.00
N PHE A 92 -17.02 9.16 -5.98
CA PHE A 92 -17.68 8.95 -4.70
C PHE A 92 -17.64 10.18 -3.76
N PRO A 93 -16.58 11.00 -3.73
CA PRO A 93 -16.58 12.27 -2.99
C PRO A 93 -17.56 13.31 -3.56
N THR A 94 -17.78 13.30 -4.88
CA THR A 94 -18.38 14.45 -5.59
C THR A 94 -19.89 14.31 -5.80
N ASN A 95 -20.40 13.07 -5.94
CA ASN A 95 -21.70 12.87 -6.59
C ASN A 95 -22.77 12.17 -5.74
N LEU A 96 -22.60 11.95 -4.43
CA LEU A 96 -23.50 11.06 -3.68
C LEU A 96 -24.49 11.75 -2.72
N VAL A 97 -24.20 12.92 -2.16
CA VAL A 97 -25.11 13.59 -1.23
C VAL A 97 -25.61 14.91 -1.84
N PRO A 98 -26.91 15.03 -2.14
CA PRO A 98 -27.50 16.34 -2.37
C PRO A 98 -27.43 17.12 -1.06
N SER A 99 -26.76 18.27 -1.10
CA SER A 99 -26.73 19.28 -0.04
C SER A 99 -26.43 18.76 1.38
N GLU A 100 -25.17 18.45 1.68
CA GLU A 100 -24.59 18.76 3.00
C GLU A 100 -23.09 18.45 3.01
N LYS A 101 -22.29 19.46 3.38
CA LYS A 101 -20.81 19.42 3.47
C LYS A 101 -20.29 18.57 4.65
N HIS A 102 -20.88 17.41 4.90
CA HIS A 102 -20.44 16.53 5.98
C HIS A 102 -19.41 15.50 5.49
N GLY A 103 -18.16 15.94 5.32
CA GLY A 103 -16.95 15.15 5.59
C GLY A 103 -16.81 13.72 5.03
N ILE A 104 -17.49 13.34 3.94
CA ILE A 104 -17.34 12.01 3.34
C ILE A 104 -15.91 11.88 2.78
N GLN A 105 -15.14 10.95 3.35
CA GLN A 105 -13.78 10.66 2.94
C GLN A 105 -13.74 9.28 2.31
N VAL A 106 -13.32 9.23 1.05
CA VAL A 106 -13.13 7.99 0.30
C VAL A 106 -11.64 7.80 0.13
N TYR A 107 -11.11 6.67 0.59
CA TYR A 107 -9.69 6.39 0.46
C TYR A 107 -9.43 4.92 0.25
N ALA A 108 -8.36 4.66 -0.48
CA ALA A 108 -7.74 3.35 -0.55
C ALA A 108 -6.96 3.09 0.75
N PRO A 109 -6.92 1.84 1.27
CA PRO A 109 -6.00 1.47 2.33
C PRO A 109 -4.60 1.97 2.00
N SER A 110 -3.90 2.57 2.96
CA SER A 110 -2.60 3.21 2.71
C SER A 110 -1.54 2.26 2.15
N ASN A 111 -1.72 0.95 2.38
CA ASN A 111 -0.87 -0.14 1.92
C ASN A 111 -1.20 -0.62 0.49
N ILE A 112 -2.36 -0.21 -0.03
CA ILE A 112 -2.86 -0.56 -1.34
C ILE A 112 -3.38 0.74 -1.96
N LYS A 113 -2.48 1.71 -2.11
CA LYS A 113 -2.74 2.83 -3.00
C LYS A 113 -3.13 2.22 -4.34
N SER A 114 -4.24 2.71 -4.88
CA SER A 114 -4.81 2.36 -6.18
C SER A 114 -3.85 1.61 -7.07
N VAL A 115 -4.30 0.48 -7.63
CA VAL A 115 -3.72 -0.04 -8.87
C VAL A 115 -3.87 1.10 -9.88
N LEU A 116 -2.89 2.01 -9.87
CA LEU A 116 -2.76 3.07 -10.84
C LEU A 116 -2.69 2.33 -12.16
N ASP A 117 -3.31 2.90 -13.19
CA ASP A 117 -3.24 2.39 -14.55
C ASP A 117 -1.81 2.59 -15.07
N THR A 118 -0.84 1.90 -14.43
CA THR A 118 0.60 2.07 -14.64
C THR A 118 0.99 1.63 -16.04
N GLU A 119 0.17 0.81 -16.68
CA GLU A 119 0.36 0.41 -18.08
C GLU A 119 0.17 1.57 -19.07
N LYS A 120 -0.45 2.67 -18.66
CA LYS A 120 -0.56 3.91 -19.46
C LYS A 120 0.35 5.03 -18.99
N VAL A 121 1.22 4.78 -18.00
CA VAL A 121 2.07 5.82 -17.44
C VAL A 121 3.54 5.48 -17.69
N ALA A 122 4.26 6.43 -18.28
CA ALA A 122 5.70 6.36 -18.45
C ALA A 122 6.38 7.61 -17.88
N PHE A 123 7.69 7.48 -17.65
CA PHE A 123 8.54 8.55 -17.20
C PHE A 123 9.70 8.72 -18.16
N ILE A 124 10.09 9.96 -18.44
CA ILE A 124 11.40 10.26 -19.03
C ILE A 124 12.23 11.01 -17.99
N LYS A 125 13.50 10.64 -17.89
CA LYS A 125 14.44 11.21 -16.92
C LYS A 125 15.47 12.09 -17.64
N HIS A 126 16.21 12.85 -16.85
CA HIS A 126 17.30 13.72 -17.30
C HIS A 126 16.85 14.83 -18.26
N VAL A 127 15.58 15.20 -18.24
CA VAL A 127 15.07 16.34 -19.00
C VAL A 127 15.40 17.63 -18.28
N ASP A 128 16.24 18.48 -18.89
CA ASP A 128 16.64 19.75 -18.30
C ASP A 128 15.43 20.63 -17.95
N GLN A 129 15.58 21.42 -16.90
CA GLN A 129 14.48 22.20 -16.33
C GLN A 129 14.05 23.35 -17.23
N ASP A 130 14.95 23.80 -18.10
CA ASP A 130 14.71 24.85 -19.10
C ASP A 130 13.73 24.40 -20.19
N PHE A 131 13.51 23.09 -20.34
CA PHE A 131 12.43 22.58 -21.18
C PHE A 131 11.08 22.79 -20.48
N SER A 132 10.29 23.72 -21.02
CA SER A 132 8.91 23.92 -20.62
C SER A 132 8.08 22.66 -20.90
N VAL A 133 7.07 22.43 -20.06
CA VAL A 133 6.14 21.30 -20.23
C VAL A 133 5.41 21.39 -21.56
N ASP A 134 5.11 22.60 -22.04
CA ASP A 134 4.46 22.80 -23.34
C ASP A 134 5.35 22.39 -24.52
N LYS A 135 6.66 22.67 -24.47
CA LYS A 135 7.61 22.18 -25.48
C LYS A 135 7.65 20.65 -25.50
N ILE A 136 7.58 20.01 -24.33
CA ILE A 136 7.54 18.55 -24.21
C ILE A 136 6.23 17.98 -24.77
N LYS A 137 5.09 18.59 -24.45
CA LYS A 137 3.77 18.21 -24.99
C LYS A 137 3.75 18.34 -26.52
N HIS A 138 4.28 19.42 -27.05
CA HIS A 138 4.39 19.64 -28.49
C HIS A 138 5.27 18.58 -29.16
N ALA A 139 6.42 18.26 -28.56
CA ALA A 139 7.30 17.19 -29.06
C ALA A 139 6.59 15.82 -29.05
N LEU A 140 5.85 15.48 -27.98
CA LEU A 140 5.06 14.25 -27.94
C LEU A 140 4.07 14.15 -29.12
N THR A 141 3.37 15.26 -29.42
CA THR A 141 2.44 15.32 -30.56
C THR A 141 3.15 15.19 -31.90
N ILE A 142 4.28 15.88 -32.12
CA ILE A 142 5.06 15.77 -33.38
C ILE A 142 5.59 14.36 -33.59
N ASN A 143 6.00 13.68 -32.50
CA ASN A 143 6.45 12.30 -32.55
C ASN A 143 5.28 11.29 -32.70
N GLY A 144 4.04 11.77 -32.86
CA GLY A 144 2.86 10.95 -33.15
C GLY A 144 2.21 10.30 -31.94
N PHE A 145 2.59 10.65 -30.72
CA PHE A 145 2.01 10.05 -29.52
C PHE A 145 0.67 10.70 -29.14
N LYS A 146 -0.31 9.86 -28.82
CA LYS A 146 -1.57 10.29 -28.20
C LYS A 146 -1.47 10.15 -26.68
N PHE A 147 -1.67 11.26 -25.97
CA PHE A 147 -1.55 11.29 -24.52
C PHE A 147 -2.64 12.17 -23.88
N ASP A 148 -3.02 11.83 -22.66
CA ASP A 148 -3.97 12.60 -21.86
C ASP A 148 -3.27 13.79 -21.18
N ASN A 149 -2.08 13.55 -20.61
CA ASN A 149 -1.31 14.60 -19.94
C ASN A 149 0.19 14.31 -19.93
N ALA A 150 0.98 15.38 -19.84
CA ALA A 150 2.40 15.32 -19.51
C ALA A 150 2.70 16.41 -18.47
N GLU A 151 3.45 16.05 -17.42
CA GLU A 151 3.73 16.93 -16.29
C GLU A 151 5.13 16.71 -15.73
N ARG A 152 5.79 17.79 -15.30
CA ARG A 152 7.06 17.70 -14.58
C ARG A 152 6.81 17.26 -13.14
N ILE A 153 7.60 16.31 -12.66
CA ILE A 153 7.53 15.86 -11.27
C ILE A 153 8.22 16.88 -10.37
N TYR A 154 7.61 17.18 -9.23
CA TYR A 154 8.15 18.06 -8.20
C TYR A 154 8.50 17.29 -6.93
N VAL A 155 9.59 17.70 -6.28
CA VAL A 155 9.98 17.16 -4.97
C VAL A 155 8.96 17.59 -3.93
N ARG A 156 8.40 16.65 -3.17
CA ARG A 156 7.33 16.94 -2.19
C ARG A 156 7.75 17.84 -1.03
N LYS A 157 9.04 17.86 -0.67
CA LYS A 157 9.54 18.57 0.51
C LYS A 157 9.63 20.08 0.28
N ASP A 158 10.12 20.49 -0.88
CA ASP A 158 10.47 21.88 -1.20
C ASP A 158 9.86 22.37 -2.52
N ASN A 159 8.97 21.57 -3.14
CA ASN A 159 8.28 21.88 -4.39
C ASN A 159 9.22 22.30 -5.54
N LYS A 160 10.43 21.76 -5.55
CA LYS A 160 11.39 22.03 -6.63
C LYS A 160 11.14 21.11 -7.83
N PRO A 161 11.26 21.63 -9.07
CA PRO A 161 11.13 20.80 -10.26
C PRO A 161 12.26 19.77 -10.31
N THR A 162 11.92 18.55 -10.68
CA THR A 162 12.90 17.49 -10.96
C THR A 162 13.24 17.46 -12.45
N LYS A 163 14.29 16.70 -12.81
CA LYS A 163 14.60 16.36 -14.21
C LYS A 163 13.75 15.21 -14.77
N THR A 164 12.57 14.96 -14.18
CA THR A 164 11.69 13.85 -14.56
C THR A 164 10.35 14.38 -15.04
N ILE A 165 9.91 13.89 -16.20
CA ILE A 165 8.58 14.14 -16.73
C ILE A 165 7.78 12.84 -16.63
N LYS A 166 6.53 12.97 -16.21
CA LYS A 166 5.53 11.91 -16.26
C LYS A 166 4.61 12.14 -17.44
N VAL A 167 4.36 11.09 -18.21
CA VAL A 167 3.44 11.10 -19.34
C VAL A 167 2.35 10.07 -19.08
N ILE A 168 1.10 10.46 -19.31
CA ILE A 168 -0.09 9.62 -19.19
C ILE A 168 -0.67 9.48 -20.60
N PHE A 169 -0.66 8.26 -21.12
CA PHE A 169 -1.12 7.93 -22.46
C PHE A 169 -2.61 7.61 -22.49
N VAL A 170 -3.25 7.88 -23.63
CA VAL A 170 -4.68 7.56 -23.83
C VAL A 170 -4.95 6.05 -23.75
N ASP A 171 -3.96 5.25 -24.16
CA ASP A 171 -4.02 3.80 -24.18
C ASP A 171 -2.64 3.16 -23.94
N LYS A 172 -2.67 1.85 -23.69
CA LYS A 172 -1.48 1.03 -23.42
C LYS A 172 -0.55 0.94 -24.63
N LEU A 173 -1.09 0.90 -25.84
CA LEU A 173 -0.30 0.73 -27.06
C LEU A 173 0.61 1.94 -27.31
N ASN A 174 0.09 3.15 -27.11
CA ASN A 174 0.87 4.38 -27.17
C ASN A 174 1.98 4.37 -26.11
N CYS A 175 1.67 3.95 -24.88
CA CYS A 175 2.64 3.83 -23.80
C CYS A 175 3.75 2.81 -24.13
N GLU A 176 3.40 1.60 -24.59
CA GLU A 176 4.36 0.56 -24.96
C GLU A 176 5.26 0.98 -26.12
N THR A 177 4.71 1.70 -27.10
CA THR A 177 5.49 2.27 -28.20
C THR A 177 6.47 3.30 -27.68
N PHE A 178 6.00 4.22 -26.84
CA PHE A 178 6.84 5.24 -26.21
C PHE A 178 7.95 4.65 -25.34
N LEU A 179 7.68 3.56 -24.61
CA LEU A 179 8.68 2.85 -23.83
C LEU A 179 9.79 2.21 -24.68
N LYS A 180 9.49 1.84 -25.92
CA LYS A 180 10.47 1.27 -26.85
C LYS A 180 11.26 2.34 -27.60
N THR A 181 10.61 3.45 -27.94
CA THR A 181 11.18 4.46 -28.84
C THR A 181 11.63 5.74 -28.14
N GLY A 182 11.28 5.95 -26.88
CA GLY A 182 11.60 7.17 -26.14
C GLY A 182 10.96 8.44 -26.71
N LEU A 183 11.46 9.59 -26.27
CA LEU A 183 11.10 10.91 -26.79
C LEU A 183 12.30 11.55 -27.49
N LYS A 184 12.11 11.95 -28.75
CA LYS A 184 13.07 12.79 -29.46
C LYS A 184 12.63 14.25 -29.45
N ILE A 185 13.53 15.14 -29.04
CA ILE A 185 13.37 16.58 -29.14
C ILE A 185 14.61 17.13 -29.83
N ASP A 186 14.45 17.65 -31.04
CA ASP A 186 15.57 18.12 -31.86
C ASP A 186 16.63 17.00 -32.03
N TYR A 187 17.87 17.24 -31.58
CA TYR A 187 18.97 16.26 -31.60
C TYR A 187 19.11 15.47 -30.29
N LEU A 188 18.20 15.66 -29.33
CA LEU A 188 18.22 15.01 -28.02
C LEU A 188 17.27 13.82 -28.00
N HIS A 189 17.69 12.75 -27.34
CA HIS A 189 16.90 11.55 -27.12
C HIS A 189 16.76 11.28 -25.63
N TYR A 190 15.54 10.97 -25.20
CA TYR A 190 15.24 10.65 -23.82
C TYR A 190 14.59 9.27 -23.73
N ASP A 191 15.28 8.36 -23.04
CA ASP A 191 14.75 7.03 -22.75
C ASP A 191 13.55 7.11 -21.81
N ALA A 192 12.58 6.23 -22.06
CA ALA A 192 11.37 6.13 -21.27
C ALA A 192 11.40 4.92 -20.33
N GLU A 193 10.92 5.12 -19.11
CA GLU A 193 10.79 4.08 -18.08
C GLU A 193 9.31 3.85 -17.74
N PRO A 194 8.88 2.58 -17.56
CA PRO A 194 7.51 2.28 -17.19
C PRO A 194 7.22 2.72 -15.75
N ALA A 195 5.97 3.10 -15.47
CA ALA A 195 5.54 3.26 -14.11
C ALA A 195 5.58 1.91 -13.37
N LYS A 196 6.38 1.85 -12.31
CA LYS A 196 6.40 0.68 -11.44
C LYS A 196 5.17 0.72 -10.54
N PRO A 197 4.35 -0.34 -10.52
CA PRO A 197 3.27 -0.41 -9.56
C PRO A 197 3.86 -0.42 -8.16
N ASN A 198 3.21 0.25 -7.22
CA ASN A 198 3.62 0.23 -5.81
C ASN A 198 3.14 -1.07 -5.15
N THR A 199 3.51 -2.21 -5.74
CA THR A 199 3.17 -3.57 -5.30
C THR A 199 4.12 -4.08 -4.23
N GLN A 200 5.22 -3.38 -3.96
CA GLN A 200 6.13 -3.78 -2.90
C GLN A 200 5.41 -3.66 -1.55
N PRO A 201 5.24 -4.77 -0.81
CA PRO A 201 4.59 -4.73 0.49
C PRO A 201 5.39 -3.81 1.41
N VAL A 202 4.69 -2.87 2.06
CA VAL A 202 5.32 -1.94 2.99
C VAL A 202 6.00 -2.72 4.11
N GLN A 203 7.32 -2.61 4.19
CA GLN A 203 8.12 -3.16 5.27
C GLN A 203 8.33 -2.11 6.36
N CYS A 204 8.03 -2.48 7.61
CA CYS A 204 8.29 -1.64 8.75
C CYS A 204 9.79 -1.59 9.05
N TYR A 205 10.43 -0.42 8.97
CA TYR A 205 11.86 -0.29 9.29
C TYR A 205 12.17 -0.46 10.79
N LYS A 206 11.16 -0.37 11.67
CA LYS A 206 11.33 -0.61 13.12
C LYS A 206 11.37 -2.10 13.45
N CYS A 207 10.38 -2.87 13.01
CA CYS A 207 10.27 -4.29 13.39
C CYS A 207 10.54 -5.27 12.25
N CYS A 208 10.96 -4.78 11.09
CA CYS A 208 11.28 -5.55 9.88
C CYS A 208 10.15 -6.39 9.25
N LYS A 209 8.94 -6.39 9.82
CA LYS A 209 7.75 -7.11 9.31
C LYS A 209 6.99 -6.32 8.25
N PHE A 210 6.30 -7.02 7.37
CA PHE A 210 5.46 -6.42 6.34
C PHE A 210 4.07 -5.98 6.85
N GLY A 211 3.40 -5.12 6.08
CA GLY A 211 1.99 -4.77 6.26
C GLY A 211 1.72 -3.49 7.05
N HIS A 212 2.76 -2.79 7.52
CA HIS A 212 2.62 -1.49 8.19
C HIS A 212 3.92 -0.66 8.11
N PRO A 213 3.84 0.67 8.03
CA PRO A 213 5.00 1.54 8.19
C PRO A 213 5.35 1.73 9.67
N ALA A 214 6.59 2.10 9.97
CA ALA A 214 7.08 2.25 11.34
C ALA A 214 6.31 3.27 12.19
N LYS A 215 5.75 4.32 11.56
CA LYS A 215 4.90 5.31 12.24
C LYS A 215 3.72 4.68 12.99
N TYR A 216 3.22 3.53 12.54
CA TYR A 216 2.12 2.79 13.18
C TYR A 216 2.58 1.50 13.88
N CYS A 217 3.90 1.30 14.02
CA CYS A 217 4.46 0.10 14.60
C CYS A 217 4.41 0.13 16.13
N LYS A 218 3.77 -0.89 16.71
CA LYS A 218 3.73 -1.12 18.17
C LYS A 218 4.74 -2.17 18.64
N ASN A 219 5.47 -2.79 17.72
CA ASN A 219 6.45 -3.81 18.04
C ASN A 219 7.76 -3.18 18.53
N VAL A 220 8.60 -4.01 19.15
CA VAL A 220 9.98 -3.69 19.54
C VAL A 220 10.82 -3.45 18.27
N GLU A 221 11.84 -2.61 18.40
CA GLU A 221 12.82 -2.41 17.33
C GLU A 221 13.67 -3.66 17.15
N ILE A 222 13.84 -4.07 15.89
CA ILE A 222 14.57 -5.27 15.50
C ILE A 222 15.64 -4.87 14.50
N CYS A 223 16.86 -5.34 14.74
CA CYS A 223 17.99 -5.14 13.86
C CYS A 223 17.75 -5.77 12.49
N ASN A 224 17.87 -4.97 11.43
CA ASN A 224 17.71 -5.40 10.04
C ASN A 224 18.93 -6.18 9.49
N LYS A 225 19.90 -6.51 10.35
CA LYS A 225 21.06 -7.35 10.03
C LYS A 225 20.93 -8.72 10.70
N CYS A 226 20.79 -8.77 12.02
CA CYS A 226 20.84 -10.01 12.80
C CYS A 226 19.51 -10.44 13.43
N SER A 227 18.42 -9.67 13.24
CA SER A 227 17.09 -9.95 13.80
C SER A 227 16.98 -9.92 15.33
N SER A 228 17.94 -9.35 16.04
CA SER A 228 17.92 -9.17 17.50
C SER A 228 17.29 -7.83 17.92
N PRO A 229 16.81 -7.68 19.16
CA PRO A 229 16.12 -6.48 19.63
C PRO A 229 17.08 -5.32 19.95
N HIS A 230 17.62 -4.68 18.93
CA HIS A 230 18.44 -3.46 19.01
C HIS A 230 18.39 -2.68 17.69
N ALA A 231 18.79 -1.41 17.72
CA ALA A 231 18.88 -0.56 16.53
C ALA A 231 20.07 -0.97 15.63
N ALA A 232 19.87 -0.97 14.32
CA ALA A 232 20.87 -1.48 13.37
C ALA A 232 22.24 -0.78 13.45
N ASN A 233 22.26 0.51 13.83
CA ASN A 233 23.48 1.32 13.95
C ASN A 233 24.39 0.92 15.13
N ILE A 234 23.88 0.17 16.11
CA ILE A 234 24.65 -0.34 17.25
C ILE A 234 24.90 -1.86 17.16
N CYS A 235 24.61 -2.46 16.00
CA CYS A 235 24.77 -3.89 15.79
C CYS A 235 26.25 -4.27 15.64
N THR A 236 26.74 -5.14 16.53
CA THR A 236 28.10 -5.73 16.46
C THR A 236 28.11 -7.15 15.90
N SER A 237 26.94 -7.74 15.62
CA SER A 237 26.81 -9.10 15.10
C SER A 237 27.42 -9.21 13.70
N THR A 238 28.25 -10.23 13.48
CA THR A 238 28.69 -10.65 12.13
C THR A 238 27.62 -11.49 11.43
N ASP A 239 26.79 -12.18 12.21
CA ASP A 239 25.75 -13.04 11.69
C ASP A 239 24.63 -12.20 11.08
N VAL A 240 24.32 -12.51 9.83
CA VAL A 240 23.21 -11.93 9.09
C VAL A 240 22.07 -12.93 9.09
N LYS A 241 20.88 -12.47 9.48
CA LYS A 241 19.66 -13.28 9.54
C LYS A 241 18.44 -12.42 9.28
N CYS A 242 17.61 -12.85 8.33
CA CYS A 242 16.33 -12.23 8.04
C CYS A 242 15.24 -12.72 8.99
N ILE A 243 14.51 -11.80 9.63
CA ILE A 243 13.42 -12.16 10.56
C ILE A 243 12.21 -12.79 9.86
N ASN A 244 12.03 -12.53 8.56
CA ASN A 244 10.85 -12.95 7.82
C ASN A 244 10.98 -14.37 7.23
N CYS A 245 12.17 -14.76 6.76
CA CYS A 245 12.41 -16.09 6.17
C CYS A 245 13.42 -16.94 6.98
N GLY A 246 14.16 -16.36 7.92
CA GLY A 246 15.18 -17.05 8.71
C GLY A 246 16.52 -17.30 7.99
N GLU A 247 16.63 -16.95 6.70
CA GLU A 247 17.83 -17.16 5.87
C GLU A 247 18.93 -16.12 6.16
N GLN A 248 20.17 -16.44 5.75
CA GLN A 248 21.37 -15.63 5.96
C GLN A 248 21.51 -14.51 4.92
N HIS A 249 20.61 -13.53 4.96
CA HIS A 249 20.70 -12.31 4.16
C HIS A 249 20.08 -11.13 4.91
N MET A 250 20.45 -9.91 4.51
CA MET A 250 19.84 -8.71 5.08
C MET A 250 18.40 -8.56 4.60
N GLN A 251 17.57 -7.91 5.40
CA GLN A 251 16.12 -7.81 5.22
C GLN A 251 15.71 -7.15 3.90
N HIS A 252 16.58 -6.34 3.30
CA HIS A 252 16.37 -5.62 2.04
C HIS A 252 17.07 -6.28 0.83
N GLN A 253 17.81 -7.36 1.06
CA GLN A 253 18.35 -8.18 -0.02
C GLN A 253 17.28 -9.20 -0.41
N ASN A 254 16.81 -9.13 -1.66
CA ASN A 254 15.85 -10.08 -2.17
C ASN A 254 16.51 -11.48 -2.20
N SER A 255 16.08 -12.39 -1.33
CA SER A 255 16.14 -13.81 -1.68
C SER A 255 15.22 -13.98 -2.88
N VAL A 256 15.79 -14.40 -4.01
CA VAL A 256 15.01 -14.80 -5.19
C VAL A 256 14.25 -16.07 -4.82
N LYS A 257 13.11 -15.92 -4.15
CA LYS A 257 12.11 -16.98 -4.00
C LYS A 257 10.74 -16.35 -4.22
N ASN A 258 10.15 -16.73 -5.35
CA ASN A 258 8.79 -16.39 -5.75
C ASN A 258 7.83 -16.53 -4.56
N ILE A 259 7.17 -15.43 -4.20
CA ILE A 259 5.94 -15.41 -3.41
C ILE A 259 4.86 -14.87 -4.34
#